data_AF-A0A2G6L6R2-F1
#
_entry.id   AF-A0A2G6L6R2-F1
#
_cell.length_a   1.000
_cell.length_b   1.000
_cell.length_c   1.000
_cell.angle_alpha   90.00
_cell.angle_beta   90.00
_cell.angle_gamma   90.00
#
_symmetry.space_group_name_H-M   'P 1'
#
loop_
_entity.id
_entity.type
_entity.pdbx_description
1 polymer ?
#
loop_
_entity_poly.entity_id
_entity_poly.type
_entity_poly.pdbx_seq_one_letter_code
_entity_poly.pdbx_strand_id
1 'polypeptide(L)'
;MSDNNQAPDFEASLAELEDIVRQMEKGNMTLDNSLAAFERGVKLSNHCQQTLKNAQQKVTQLVDSKDGMTFVPFTTGNDADE
;
A
#
# COMPACT_ATOMS: atom_id res chain seq x y z
N MET A 1 7.92 0.63 -25.94
CA MET A 1 6.60 0.88 -25.32
C MET A 1 6.36 -0.26 -24.35
N SER A 2 6.60 -0.05 -23.06
CA SER A 2 6.52 -1.12 -22.05
C SER A 2 6.04 -0.55 -20.72
N ASP A 3 4.83 0.01 -20.70
CA ASP A 3 4.12 0.35 -19.47
C ASP A 3 3.33 -0.87 -19.01
N ASN A 4 3.99 -1.87 -18.41
CA ASN A 4 3.29 -3.04 -17.84
C ASN A 4 3.98 -3.76 -16.67
N ASN A 5 4.72 -3.06 -15.79
CA ASN A 5 5.47 -3.73 -14.70
C ASN A 5 5.32 -3.11 -13.29
N GLN A 6 4.19 -2.48 -12.98
CA GLN A 6 3.93 -1.94 -11.63
C GLN A 6 2.67 -2.52 -10.96
N ALA A 7 1.69 -2.98 -11.75
CA ALA A 7 0.52 -3.68 -11.23
C ALA A 7 0.83 -5.01 -10.51
N PRO A 8 1.73 -5.89 -11.00
CA PRO A 8 1.97 -7.17 -10.34
C PRO A 8 2.65 -7.01 -8.96
N ASP A 9 3.41 -5.93 -8.74
CA ASP A 9 4.15 -5.71 -7.49
C ASP A 9 3.23 -5.27 -6.34
N PHE A 10 2.25 -4.42 -6.63
CA PHE A 10 1.25 -3.99 -5.64
C PHE A 10 0.29 -5.12 -5.27
N GLU A 11 -0.36 -5.74 -6.27
CA GLU A 11 -1.36 -6.79 -6.02
C GLU A 11 -0.74 -8.00 -5.34
N ALA A 12 0.49 -8.38 -5.70
CA ALA A 12 1.21 -9.45 -5.03
C ALA A 12 1.58 -9.07 -3.58
N SER A 13 2.07 -7.85 -3.35
CA SER A 13 2.41 -7.38 -1.99
C SER A 13 1.18 -7.34 -1.09
N LEU A 14 0.03 -6.93 -1.64
CA LEU A 14 -1.24 -6.91 -0.92
C LEU A 14 -1.72 -8.33 -0.59
N ALA A 15 -1.68 -9.24 -1.56
CA ALA A 15 -2.06 -10.64 -1.34
C ALA A 15 -1.18 -11.32 -0.28
N GLU A 16 0.14 -11.06 -0.31
CA GLU A 16 1.07 -11.56 0.70
C GLU A 16 0.76 -11.00 2.09
N LEU A 17 0.46 -9.69 2.19
CA LEU A 17 0.08 -9.05 3.44
C LEU A 17 -1.19 -9.67 4.03
N GLU A 18 -2.22 -9.89 3.20
CA GLU A 18 -3.45 -10.54 3.64
C GLU A 18 -3.19 -11.96 4.15
N ASP A 19 -2.34 -12.74 3.47
CA ASP A 19 -1.99 -14.09 3.90
C ASP A 19 -1.24 -14.10 5.23
N ILE A 20 -0.35 -13.13 5.45
CA ILE A 20 0.33 -12.94 6.73
C ILE A 20 -0.68 -12.65 7.83
N VAL A 21 -1.61 -11.72 7.61
CA VAL A 21 -2.67 -11.39 8.58
C VAL A 21 -3.51 -12.63 8.88
N ARG A 22 -3.95 -13.36 7.84
CA ARG A 22 -4.71 -14.61 7.99
C ARG A 22 -3.95 -15.67 8.80
N GLN A 23 -2.62 -15.74 8.68
CA GLN A 23 -1.79 -16.66 9.47
C GLN A 23 -1.66 -16.21 10.92
N MET A 24 -1.47 -14.92 11.16
CA MET A 24 -1.39 -14.35 12.51
C MET A 24 -2.71 -14.52 13.27
N GLU A 25 -3.85 -14.34 12.62
CA GLU A 25 -5.20 -14.53 13.21
C GLU A 25 -5.48 -15.99 13.60
N LYS A 26 -4.88 -16.96 12.90
CA LYS A 26 -5.01 -18.39 13.25
C LYS A 26 -4.31 -18.74 14.56
N GLY A 27 -3.35 -17.93 15.02
CA GLY A 27 -2.73 -18.05 16.34
C GLY A 27 -1.88 -19.30 16.56
N ASN A 28 -1.50 -20.03 15.51
CA ASN A 28 -0.71 -21.27 15.59
C ASN A 28 0.79 -21.08 15.32
N MET A 29 1.27 -19.84 15.37
CA MET A 29 2.66 -19.48 15.09
C MET A 29 3.48 -19.46 16.39
N THR A 30 4.76 -19.86 16.30
CA THR A 30 5.73 -19.64 17.37
C THR A 30 6.03 -18.15 17.52
N LEU A 31 6.56 -17.72 18.67
CA LEU A 31 6.92 -16.32 18.91
C LEU A 31 7.85 -15.75 17.83
N ASP A 32 8.90 -16.49 17.47
CA ASP A 32 9.85 -16.06 16.43
C ASP A 32 9.18 -15.92 15.06
N ASN A 33 8.29 -16.85 14.70
CA ASN A 33 7.55 -16.77 13.45
C ASN A 33 6.55 -15.61 13.45
N SER A 34 5.91 -15.32 14.58
CA SER A 34 5.01 -14.18 14.74
C SER A 34 5.75 -12.85 14.60
N LEU A 35 6.97 -12.75 15.15
CA LEU A 35 7.82 -11.57 15.00
C LEU A 35 8.25 -11.37 13.54
N ALA A 36 8.67 -12.44 12.87
CA ALA A 36 9.05 -12.39 11.45
C ALA A 36 7.85 -12.01 10.55
N ALA A 37 6.68 -12.59 10.81
CA ALA A 37 5.44 -12.26 10.11
C ALA A 37 5.04 -10.81 10.31
N PHE A 38 5.13 -10.29 11.55
CA PHE A 38 4.86 -8.89 11.84
C PHE A 38 5.82 -7.95 11.10
N GLU A 39 7.13 -8.19 11.15
CA GLU A 39 8.12 -7.36 10.46
C GLU A 39 7.88 -7.35 8.94
N ARG A 40 7.56 -8.52 8.37
CA ARG A 40 7.20 -8.64 6.95
C ARG A 40 5.92 -7.88 6.62
N GLY A 41 4.88 -8.02 7.45
CA GLY A 41 3.61 -7.32 7.30
C GLY A 41 3.77 -5.79 7.32
N VAL A 42 4.59 -5.26 8.24
CA VAL A 42 4.91 -3.82 8.29
C VAL A 42 5.60 -3.35 7.01
N LYS A 43 6.58 -4.11 6.50
CA LYS A 43 7.29 -3.78 5.25
C LYS A 43 6.33 -3.76 4.06
N LEU A 44 5.44 -4.75 3.94
CA LEU A 44 4.45 -4.83 2.86
C LEU A 44 3.43 -3.70 2.94
N SER A 45 2.93 -3.39 4.15
CA SER A 45 2.01 -2.27 4.37
C SER A 45 2.62 -0.94 3.91
N ASN A 46 3.86 -0.67 4.33
CA ASN A 46 4.57 0.55 3.92
C ASN A 46 4.81 0.61 2.40
N HIS A 47 5.16 -0.53 1.79
CA HIS A 47 5.32 -0.62 0.33
C HIS A 47 4.00 -0.28 -0.39
N CYS A 48 2.89 -0.88 0.02
CA CYS A 48 1.57 -0.61 -0.54
C CYS A 48 1.18 0.88 -0.43
N GLN A 49 1.39 1.48 0.74
CA GLN A 49 1.13 2.90 0.96
C GLN A 49 1.99 3.79 0.04
N GLN A 50 3.28 3.48 -0.10
CA GLN A 50 4.18 4.25 -0.96
C GLN A 50 3.79 4.14 -2.43
N THR A 51 3.40 2.94 -2.88
CA THR A 51 2.95 2.71 -4.25
C THR A 51 1.66 3.50 -4.55
N LEU A 52 0.70 3.50 -3.62
CA LEU A 52 -0.51 4.33 -3.73
C LEU A 52 -0.19 5.82 -3.76
N LYS A 53 0.73 6.29 -2.91
CA LYS A 53 1.17 7.69 -2.88
C LYS A 53 1.82 8.12 -4.20
N ASN A 54 2.66 7.27 -4.78
CA ASN A 54 3.29 7.53 -6.08
C ASN A 54 2.25 7.58 -7.21
N ALA A 55 1.29 6.64 -7.21
CA ALA A 55 0.19 6.64 -8.16
C ALA A 55 -0.66 7.90 -8.04
N GLN A 56 -0.99 8.31 -6.82
CA GLN A 56 -1.70 9.55 -6.51
C GLN A 56 -0.98 10.76 -7.08
N GLN A 57 0.32 10.92 -6.80
CA GLN A 57 1.11 12.05 -7.32
C GLN A 57 1.10 12.10 -8.85
N LYS A 58 1.21 10.95 -9.51
CA LYS A 58 1.16 10.86 -10.97
C LYS A 58 -0.20 11.31 -11.52
N VAL A 59 -1.28 10.93 -10.86
CA VAL A 59 -2.64 11.37 -11.21
C VAL A 59 -2.80 12.87 -10.99
N THR A 60 -2.34 13.41 -9.86
CA THR A 60 -2.39 14.86 -9.58
C THR A 60 -1.67 15.66 -10.66
N GLN A 61 -0.46 15.26 -11.07
CA GLN A 61 0.28 15.94 -12.13
C GLN A 61 -0.46 15.92 -13.48
N LEU A 62 -1.14 14.81 -13.81
CA LEU A 62 -1.94 14.68 -15.03
C LEU A 62 -3.20 15.55 -14.99
N VAL A 63 -3.81 15.69 -13.81
CA VAL A 63 -5.00 16.50 -13.57
C VAL A 63 -4.68 17.99 -13.58
N ASP A 64 -3.61 18.43 -12.91
CA ASP A 64 -3.16 19.84 -12.96
C ASP A 64 -2.78 20.28 -14.39
N SER A 65 -2.36 19.34 -15.24
CA SER A 65 -2.06 19.59 -16.65
C SER A 65 -3.32 19.71 -17.54
N LYS A 66 -4.51 19.32 -17.05
CA LYS A 66 -5.80 19.42 -17.74
C LYS A 66 -6.72 20.33 -16.93
N ASP A 67 -6.74 21.60 -17.34
CA ASP A 67 -7.54 22.69 -16.77
C ASP A 67 -8.93 22.23 -16.27
N GLY A 68 -9.15 22.37 -14.96
CA GLY A 68 -10.50 22.31 -14.36
C GLY A 68 -10.89 21.07 -13.54
N MET A 69 -10.03 20.06 -13.38
CA MET A 69 -10.29 18.97 -12.42
C MET A 69 -9.51 19.20 -11.11
N THR A 70 -10.20 19.17 -9.97
CA THR A 70 -9.56 19.23 -8.65
C THR A 70 -9.38 17.82 -8.13
N PHE A 71 -8.12 17.40 -7.95
CA PHE A 71 -7.82 16.11 -7.33
C PHE A 71 -7.94 16.22 -5.80
N VAL A 72 -8.76 15.36 -5.18
CA VAL A 72 -8.88 15.26 -3.72
C VAL A 72 -7.99 14.12 -3.23
N PRO A 73 -6.97 14.38 -2.39
CA PRO A 73 -6.11 13.33 -1.86
C PRO A 73 -6.88 12.34 -0.99
N PHE A 74 -6.48 11.07 -1.04
CA PHE A 74 -6.94 10.09 -0.06
C PHE A 74 -6.32 10.41 1.30
N THR A 75 -7.13 10.87 2.26
CA THR A 75 -6.70 11.05 3.64
C THR A 75 -6.92 9.75 4.40
N THR A 76 -5.85 9.01 4.67
CA THR A 76 -5.86 8.04 5.77
C THR A 76 -6.00 8.85 7.06
N GLY A 77 -7.01 8.58 7.88
CA GLY A 77 -7.47 9.43 9.00
C GLY A 77 -6.50 9.67 10.17
N ASN A 78 -5.26 10.06 9.89
CA ASN A 78 -4.23 10.49 10.84
C ASN A 78 -3.69 11.90 10.52
N ASP A 79 -4.20 12.57 9.48
CA ASP A 79 -3.81 13.94 9.08
C ASP A 79 -4.94 14.97 9.33
N ALA A 80 -5.96 14.62 10.12
CA ALA A 80 -7.16 15.46 10.34
C ALA A 80 -7.20 16.21 11.68
N ASP A 81 -6.13 16.15 12.48
CA ASP A 81 -6.01 16.91 13.74
C ASP A 81 -4.68 17.66 13.78
N GLU A 82 -4.63 18.82 13.11
CA GLU A 82 -3.94 20.02 13.61
C GLU A 82 -4.67 21.28 13.16
#